data_AF-A0A2N0QWD7-F1
#
_entry.id   AF-A0A2N0QWD7-F1
#
_cell.length_a   1.000
_cell.length_b   1.000
_cell.length_c   1.000
_cell.angle_alpha   90.00
_cell.angle_beta   90.00
_cell.angle_gamma   90.00
#
_symmetry.space_group_name_H-M   'P 1'
#
loop_
_entity.id
_entity.type
_entity.pdbx_description
1 polymer ?
#
loop_
_entity_poly.entity_id
_entity_poly.type
_entity_poly.pdbx_seq_one_letter_code
_entity_poly.pdbx_strand_id
1 'polypeptide(L)'
;MFTKLVNLFTNNGQVIIICMLPEQAKKLITLEWFQIDVSFKRVKGEINEFEINTYDSNYHLILSFCRVFTNVFTAEGYHRLFLSYFNCEISGQCIKFKHIHKEGVGCILADLDAAQAKGLGLALYDLD
;
A
#
# COMPACT_ATOMS: atom_id res chain seq x y z
N MET A 1 -17.34 5.75 -8.38
CA MET A 1 -15.98 5.24 -8.10
C MET A 1 -15.04 6.43 -8.20
N PHE A 2 -14.63 7.01 -7.08
CA PHE A 2 -13.61 8.05 -7.09
C PHE A 2 -12.26 7.36 -6.98
N THR A 3 -11.51 7.36 -8.08
CA THR A 3 -10.12 6.93 -8.13
C THR A 3 -9.27 8.17 -7.91
N LYS A 4 -8.59 8.32 -6.77
CA LYS A 4 -7.51 9.31 -6.70
C LYS A 4 -6.31 8.74 -7.46
N LEU A 5 -6.25 8.98 -8.76
CA LEU A 5 -5.08 8.66 -9.58
C LEU A 5 -3.90 9.52 -9.10
N VAL A 6 -3.10 9.01 -8.18
CA VAL A 6 -1.80 9.59 -7.87
C VAL A 6 -0.82 9.05 -8.89
N ASN A 7 -0.71 9.72 -10.05
CA ASN A 7 0.35 9.46 -11.02
C ASN A 7 1.65 10.02 -10.47
N LEU A 8 2.39 9.22 -9.70
CA LEU A 8 3.76 9.56 -9.33
C LEU A 8 4.69 9.20 -10.48
N PHE A 9 4.88 10.16 -11.39
CA PHE A 9 6.03 10.14 -12.28
C PHE A 9 7.24 10.58 -11.47
N THR A 10 8.04 9.62 -11.04
CA THR A 10 9.38 9.89 -10.52
C THR A 10 10.40 9.24 -11.44
N ASN A 11 11.53 9.94 -11.62
CA ASN A 11 12.65 9.59 -12.51
C ASN A 11 12.80 8.06 -12.68
N ASN A 12 12.84 7.59 -13.94
CA ASN A 12 13.07 6.20 -14.40
C ASN A 12 11.84 5.44 -14.97
N GLY A 13 10.68 6.09 -15.15
CA GLY A 13 9.56 5.49 -15.89
C GLY A 13 8.70 4.51 -15.08
N GLN A 14 8.82 4.54 -13.74
CA GLN A 14 7.92 3.80 -12.86
C GLN A 14 6.53 4.45 -12.86
N VAL A 15 5.51 3.61 -13.02
CA VAL A 15 4.09 3.94 -12.84
C VAL A 15 3.67 3.37 -11.50
N ILE A 16 3.05 4.20 -10.66
CA ILE A 16 2.36 3.80 -9.44
C ILE A 16 0.97 4.39 -9.53
N ILE A 17 -0.07 3.55 -9.49
CA ILE A 17 -1.47 3.98 -9.46
C ILE A 17 -2.07 3.42 -8.19
N ILE A 18 -2.59 4.29 -7.33
CA ILE A 18 -3.20 3.89 -6.07
C ILE A 18 -4.68 4.28 -6.08
N CYS A 19 -5.55 3.29 -5.91
CA CYS A 19 -7.00 3.45 -5.99
C CYS A 19 -7.63 3.17 -4.63
N MET A 20 -8.28 4.18 -4.05
CA MET A 20 -9.05 4.07 -2.82
C MET A 20 -10.17 5.12 -2.78
N LEU A 21 -11.28 4.79 -2.12
CA LEU A 21 -12.34 5.75 -1.79
C LEU A 21 -11.91 6.63 -0.60
N PRO A 22 -12.40 7.88 -0.50
CA PRO A 22 -12.10 8.76 0.64
C PRO A 22 -12.43 8.14 2.01
N GLU A 23 -13.52 7.38 2.10
CA GLU A 23 -13.94 6.69 3.32
C GLU A 23 -12.98 5.56 3.69
N GLN A 24 -12.47 4.82 2.69
CA GLN A 24 -11.45 3.81 2.88
C GLN A 24 -10.15 4.44 3.37
N ALA A 25 -9.73 5.58 2.79
CA ALA A 25 -8.54 6.30 3.21
C ALA A 25 -8.60 6.74 4.69
N LYS A 26 -9.75 7.29 5.12
CA LYS A 26 -9.97 7.70 6.52
C LYS A 26 -9.94 6.51 7.48
N LYS A 27 -10.50 5.37 7.07
CA LYS A 27 -10.57 4.18 7.90
C LYS A 27 -9.22 3.43 7.94
N LEU A 28 -8.46 3.46 6.85
CA LEU A 28 -7.12 2.87 6.71
C LEU A 28 -6.16 3.37 7.79
N ILE A 29 -6.13 4.69 8.06
CA ILE A 29 -5.23 5.27 9.09
C ILE A 29 -5.60 4.86 10.52
N THR A 30 -6.78 4.30 10.73
CA THR A 30 -7.23 3.80 12.04
C THR A 30 -7.02 2.30 12.22
N LEU A 31 -6.52 1.61 11.20
CA LEU A 31 -6.30 0.17 11.28
C LEU A 31 -5.10 -0.13 12.19
N GLU A 32 -5.25 -1.14 13.03
CA GLU A 32 -4.15 -1.70 13.81
C GLU A 32 -3.35 -2.73 13.00
N TRP A 33 -3.95 -3.28 11.95
CA TRP A 33 -3.31 -4.21 11.04
C TRP A 33 -4.00 -4.23 9.68
N PHE A 34 -3.26 -4.61 8.65
CA PHE A 34 -3.79 -4.90 7.32
C PHE A 34 -2.97 -6.00 6.65
N GLN A 35 -3.54 -6.56 5.59
CA GLN A 35 -2.91 -7.54 4.73
C GLN A 35 -2.54 -6.92 3.38
N ILE A 36 -1.37 -7.26 2.85
CA ILE A 36 -0.97 -6.99 1.45
C ILE A 36 -1.08 -8.31 0.69
N ASP A 37 -1.92 -8.33 -0.33
CA ASP A 37 -2.14 -9.49 -1.21
C ASP A 37 -1.78 -9.14 -2.65
N VAL A 38 -0.83 -9.88 -3.25
CA VAL A 38 -0.32 -9.60 -4.58
C VAL A 38 -1.08 -10.44 -5.62
N SER A 39 -1.75 -9.75 -6.55
CA SER A 39 -2.53 -10.34 -7.64
C SER A 39 -1.81 -10.16 -8.98
N PHE A 40 -1.13 -11.20 -9.44
CA PHE A 40 -0.39 -11.20 -10.71
C PHE A 40 -1.25 -11.31 -11.98
N LYS A 41 -2.57 -11.49 -11.87
CA LYS A 41 -3.38 -12.06 -12.98
C LYS A 41 -4.50 -11.19 -13.55
N ARG A 42 -4.74 -10.00 -12.99
CA ARG A 42 -5.95 -9.22 -13.33
C ARG A 42 -5.72 -8.10 -14.34
N VAL A 43 -4.47 -7.73 -14.60
CA VAL A 43 -4.12 -6.65 -15.56
C VAL A 43 -3.36 -7.24 -16.74
N LYS A 44 -3.75 -6.86 -17.95
CA LYS A 44 -3.06 -7.25 -19.19
C LYS A 44 -1.81 -6.38 -19.38
N GLY A 45 -0.64 -7.01 -19.43
CA GLY A 45 0.66 -6.35 -19.68
C GLY A 45 1.60 -6.44 -18.47
N GLU A 46 2.70 -5.70 -18.53
CA GLU A 46 3.76 -5.67 -17.50
C GLU A 46 3.36 -4.77 -16.30
N ILE A 47 2.20 -5.02 -15.71
CA ILE A 47 1.69 -4.29 -14.52
C ILE A 47 1.18 -5.32 -13.51
N ASN A 48 1.70 -5.27 -12.30
CA ASN A 48 1.16 -6.04 -11.18
C ASN A 48 0.15 -5.21 -10.40
N GLU A 49 -0.87 -5.89 -9.88
CA GLU A 49 -1.84 -5.36 -8.94
C GLU A 49 -1.57 -5.96 -7.56
N PHE A 50 -1.71 -5.16 -6.50
CA PHE A 50 -1.86 -5.70 -5.16
C PHE A 50 -2.97 -4.97 -4.40
N GLU A 51 -3.62 -5.71 -3.51
CA GLU A 51 -4.73 -5.24 -2.69
C GLU A 51 -4.26 -5.06 -1.24
N ILE A 52 -4.74 -4.00 -0.59
CA ILE A 52 -4.62 -3.81 0.85
C ILE A 52 -5.96 -4.14 1.47
N ASN A 53 -5.95 -5.17 2.31
CA ASN A 53 -7.15 -5.81 2.83
C ASN A 53 -7.14 -5.81 4.36
N THR A 54 -8.31 -5.86 4.99
CA THR A 54 -8.43 -6.22 6.40
C THR A 54 -9.71 -7.01 6.62
N TYR A 55 -9.76 -7.76 7.72
CA TYR A 55 -10.94 -8.52 8.08
C TYR A 55 -11.87 -7.68 8.96
N ASP A 56 -13.11 -7.51 8.52
CA ASP A 56 -14.14 -6.88 9.34
C ASP A 56 -14.82 -7.94 10.21
N SER A 57 -14.63 -7.82 11.52
CA SER A 57 -15.19 -8.76 12.50
C SER A 57 -16.70 -8.64 12.69
N ASN A 58 -17.31 -7.51 12.32
CA ASN A 58 -18.75 -7.31 12.48
C ASN A 58 -19.53 -7.97 11.34
N TYR A 59 -19.00 -7.88 10.12
CA TYR A 59 -19.61 -8.45 8.92
C TYR A 59 -19.00 -9.78 8.49
N HIS A 60 -17.98 -10.26 9.20
CA HIS A 60 -17.26 -11.51 8.96
C HIS A 60 -16.72 -11.67 7.52
N LEU A 61 -16.19 -10.58 6.95
CA LEU A 61 -15.74 -10.55 5.57
C LEU A 61 -14.43 -9.77 5.41
N ILE A 62 -13.69 -10.08 4.35
CA ILE A 62 -12.49 -9.35 3.96
C ILE A 62 -12.91 -8.11 3.17
N LEU A 63 -12.48 -6.95 3.65
CA LEU A 63 -12.68 -5.66 2.98
C LEU A 63 -11.38 -5.25 2.27
N SER A 64 -11.48 -4.95 0.98
CA SER A 64 -10.41 -4.29 0.22
C SER A 64 -10.50 -2.79 0.39
N PHE A 65 -9.42 -2.18 0.87
CA PHE A 65 -9.30 -0.74 1.13
C PHE A 65 -8.60 0.01 0.01
N CYS A 66 -7.63 -0.64 -0.61
CA CYS A 66 -6.76 0.00 -1.58
C CYS A 66 -6.33 -1.02 -2.64
N ARG A 67 -6.26 -0.58 -3.89
CA ARG A 67 -5.63 -1.33 -4.97
C ARG A 67 -4.48 -0.52 -5.51
N VAL A 68 -3.34 -1.16 -5.71
CA VAL A 68 -2.15 -0.50 -6.21
C VAL A 68 -1.66 -1.23 -7.44
N PHE A 69 -1.32 -0.45 -8.47
CA PHE A 69 -0.77 -0.96 -9.72
C PHE A 69 0.62 -0.39 -9.95
N THR A 70 1.57 -1.24 -10.33
CA THR A 70 2.91 -0.78 -10.70
C THR A 70 3.54 -1.66 -11.77
N ASN A 71 4.43 -1.07 -12.58
CA ASN A 71 5.17 -1.72 -13.66
C ASN A 71 6.65 -1.98 -13.33
N VAL A 72 7.10 -1.68 -12.11
CA VAL A 72 8.48 -1.91 -11.68
C VAL A 72 8.50 -2.93 -10.55
N PHE A 73 9.27 -3.99 -10.75
CA PHE A 73 9.33 -5.16 -9.85
C PHE A 73 10.70 -5.28 -9.17
N THR A 74 11.32 -4.14 -8.85
CA THR A 74 12.60 -4.06 -8.14
C THR A 74 12.37 -3.60 -6.70
N ALA A 75 13.29 -3.94 -5.80
CA ALA A 75 13.20 -3.50 -4.40
C ALA A 75 13.15 -1.97 -4.27
N GLU A 76 13.88 -1.24 -5.12
CA GLU A 76 13.87 0.23 -5.16
C GLU A 76 12.52 0.78 -5.66
N GLY A 77 11.91 0.12 -6.65
CA GLY A 77 10.56 0.48 -7.11
C GLY A 77 9.51 0.26 -6.04
N TYR A 78 9.56 -0.87 -5.34
CA TYR A 78 8.67 -1.15 -4.22
C TYR A 78 8.91 -0.22 -3.02
N HIS A 79 10.16 0.14 -2.74
CA HIS A 79 10.51 1.12 -1.72
C HIS A 79 9.82 2.46 -1.96
N ARG A 80 9.95 3.04 -3.16
CA ARG A 80 9.25 4.28 -3.53
C ARG A 80 7.73 4.14 -3.40
N LEU A 81 7.20 3.02 -3.87
CA LEU A 81 5.77 2.75 -3.82
C LEU A 81 5.24 2.70 -2.38
N PHE A 82 5.93 2.02 -1.47
CA PHE A 82 5.51 1.93 -0.08
C PHE A 82 5.67 3.27 0.63
N LEU A 83 6.74 4.00 0.33
CA LEU A 83 6.96 5.33 0.88
C LEU A 83 5.83 6.28 0.47
N SER A 84 5.44 6.33 -0.81
CA SER A 84 4.31 7.14 -1.28
C SER A 84 2.97 6.72 -0.68
N TYR A 85 2.78 5.41 -0.45
CA TYR A 85 1.59 4.89 0.22
C TYR A 85 1.53 5.30 1.70
N PHE A 86 2.64 5.26 2.43
CA PHE A 86 2.71 5.62 3.85
C PHE A 86 2.69 7.14 4.08
N ASN A 87 3.40 7.90 3.26
CA ASN A 87 3.62 9.35 3.38
C ASN A 87 2.49 10.22 2.82
N CYS A 88 1.23 9.81 2.98
CA CYS A 88 0.07 10.72 2.93
C CYS A 88 -0.16 11.46 1.60
N GLU A 89 0.60 11.21 0.52
CA GLU A 89 0.44 11.88 -0.79
C GLU A 89 -0.97 11.68 -1.38
N ILE A 90 -1.66 10.65 -0.90
CA ILE A 90 -2.93 10.15 -1.42
C ILE A 90 -4.10 10.65 -0.57
N SER A 91 -4.03 10.59 0.74
CA SER A 91 -5.16 10.95 1.64
C SER A 91 -4.98 12.30 2.34
N GLY A 92 -3.77 12.89 2.31
CA GLY A 92 -3.38 13.98 3.20
C GLY A 92 -3.16 13.53 4.66
N GLN A 93 -3.29 12.23 4.96
CA GLN A 93 -3.18 11.66 6.30
C GLN A 93 -2.27 10.43 6.31
N CYS A 94 -1.21 10.50 7.10
CA CYS A 94 -0.10 9.56 7.04
C CYS A 94 -0.43 8.29 7.79
N ILE A 95 -0.01 7.14 7.26
CA ILE A 95 -0.12 5.89 8.00
C ILE A 95 0.95 5.91 9.10
N LYS A 96 0.49 5.80 10.35
CA LYS A 96 1.38 5.68 11.50
C LYS A 96 1.60 4.21 11.84
N PHE A 97 2.81 3.92 12.29
CA PHE A 97 3.19 2.58 12.75
C PHE A 97 3.45 2.58 14.24
N LYS A 98 2.87 1.60 14.95
CA LYS A 98 2.85 1.54 16.41
C LYS A 98 4.25 1.45 17.02
N HIS A 99 5.20 0.78 16.37
CA HIS A 99 6.57 0.65 16.88
C HIS A 99 7.31 2.00 16.89
N ILE A 100 7.13 2.78 15.82
CA ILE A 100 7.73 4.10 15.59
C ILE A 100 6.96 5.19 16.39
N HIS A 101 5.66 5.30 16.16
CA HIS A 101 4.82 6.43 16.59
C HIS A 101 4.03 6.18 17.87
N LYS A 102 4.09 4.97 18.46
CA LYS A 102 3.27 4.51 19.61
C LYS A 102 1.75 4.41 19.34
N GLU A 103 1.32 4.62 18.10
CA GLU A 103 -0.06 4.46 17.63
C GLU A 103 -0.12 3.99 16.17
N GLY A 104 -1.30 3.56 15.72
CA GLY A 104 -1.54 3.10 14.36
C GLY A 104 -1.21 1.62 14.14
N VAL A 105 -0.72 1.30 12.95
CA VAL A 105 -0.53 -0.07 12.47
C VAL A 105 0.57 -0.76 13.26
N GLY A 106 0.21 -1.84 13.96
CA GLY A 106 1.14 -2.70 14.69
C GLY A 106 1.59 -3.93 13.90
N CYS A 107 0.87 -4.32 12.86
CA CYS A 107 1.17 -5.52 12.08
C CYS A 107 0.81 -5.34 10.60
N ILE A 108 1.71 -5.78 9.72
CA ILE A 108 1.42 -5.97 8.31
C ILE A 108 1.52 -7.48 8.05
N LEU A 109 0.42 -8.08 7.61
CA LEU A 109 0.41 -9.45 7.07
C LEU A 109 0.67 -9.34 5.58
N ALA A 110 1.62 -10.09 5.02
CA ALA A 110 1.90 -9.94 3.61
C ALA A 110 2.45 -11.22 2.99
N ASP A 111 1.94 -11.54 1.80
CA ASP A 111 2.52 -12.54 0.91
C ASP A 111 3.37 -11.79 -0.13
N LEU A 112 4.66 -11.63 0.18
CA LEU A 112 5.58 -10.82 -0.61
C LEU A 112 6.71 -11.66 -1.17
N ASP A 113 7.10 -11.33 -2.41
CA ASP A 113 8.37 -11.78 -2.95
C ASP A 113 9.57 -11.07 -2.30
N ALA A 114 10.79 -11.52 -2.63
CA ALA A 114 12.02 -10.98 -2.05
C ALA A 114 12.24 -9.48 -2.34
N ALA A 115 11.85 -9.00 -3.53
CA ALA A 115 12.00 -7.59 -3.90
C ALA A 115 11.01 -6.71 -3.14
N GLN A 116 9.76 -7.17 -3.03
CA GLN A 116 8.71 -6.51 -2.27
C GLN A 116 9.02 -6.43 -0.79
N ALA A 117 9.44 -7.55 -0.18
CA ALA A 117 9.82 -7.60 1.23
C ALA A 117 10.98 -6.65 1.53
N LYS A 118 12.00 -6.61 0.65
CA LYS A 118 13.11 -5.65 0.77
C LYS A 118 12.65 -4.20 0.62
N GLY A 119 11.80 -3.91 -0.36
CA GLY A 119 11.25 -2.57 -0.58
C GLY A 119 10.42 -2.07 0.61
N LEU A 120 9.59 -2.94 1.20
CA LEU A 120 8.83 -2.64 2.41
C LEU A 120 9.76 -2.34 3.59
N GLY A 121 10.79 -3.16 3.79
CA GLY A 121 11.78 -2.95 4.85
C GLY A 121 12.51 -1.60 4.73
N LEU A 122 12.92 -1.22 3.52
CA LEU A 122 13.52 0.09 3.26
C LEU A 122 12.56 1.25 3.57
N ALA A 123 11.30 1.14 3.16
CA ALA A 123 10.30 2.18 3.42
C ALA A 123 10.02 2.35 4.92
N LEU A 124 9.98 1.25 5.68
CA LEU A 124 9.80 1.30 7.13
C LEU A 124 11.04 1.87 7.84
N TYR A 125 12.24 1.53 7.36
CA TYR A 125 13.49 2.08 7.89
C TYR A 125 13.57 3.60 7.71
N ASP A 126 13.11 4.14 6.57
CA ASP A 126 13.09 5.58 6.33
C ASP A 126 12.07 6.34 7.19
N LEU A 127 11.10 5.63 7.78
CA LEU A 127 10.07 6.20 8.65
C LEU A 127 10.46 6.21 10.14
N ASP A 128 11.47 5.43 10.53
CA ASP A 128 11.97 5.31 11.92
C ASP A 128 12.93 6.47 12.27
#